data_AF-A0A935TL89-F1
#
_entry.id   AF-A0A935TL89-F1
#
_cell.length_a   1.000
_cell.length_b   1.000
_cell.length_c   1.000
_cell.angle_alpha   90.00
_cell.angle_beta   90.00
_cell.angle_gamma   90.00
#
_symmetry.space_group_name_H-M   'P 1'
#
loop_
_entity.id
_entity.type
_entity.pdbx_description
1 polymer ?
#
loop_
_entity_poly.entity_id
_entity_poly.type
_entity_poly.pdbx_seq_one_letter_code
_entity_poly.pdbx_strand_id
1 'polypeptide(L)'
;MNKVNSGQTGPAGWRRCCLSAAAALLLAGCAAQTAYREGQTLLAADQVDAGLAKIQEAMALDPTSAEYRIGYARAQEREVNVHLARAERALVELRYDEAEAAYRRAGAATRQ
;
A
#
# COMPACT_ATOMS: atom_id res chain seq x y z
N MET A 1 -34.80 26.52 38.98
CA MET A 1 -35.11 25.09 39.17
C MET A 1 -34.87 24.36 37.85
N ASN A 2 -33.75 23.62 37.76
CA ASN A 2 -33.66 22.13 37.66
C ASN A 2 -34.12 21.56 36.30
N LYS A 3 -33.40 20.66 35.62
CA LYS A 3 -32.30 19.76 36.04
C LYS A 3 -31.56 19.32 34.77
N VAL A 4 -30.23 19.40 34.78
CA VAL A 4 -29.38 18.75 33.76
C VAL A 4 -29.63 17.26 33.83
N ASN A 5 -30.17 16.66 32.77
CA ASN A 5 -30.37 15.21 32.70
C ASN A 5 -29.11 14.55 32.15
N SER A 6 -28.19 14.26 33.07
CA SER A 6 -27.03 13.39 32.85
C SER A 6 -27.52 11.96 32.59
N GLY A 7 -27.80 11.67 31.32
CA GLY A 7 -28.14 10.34 30.81
C GLY A 7 -26.94 9.40 30.93
N GLN A 8 -26.91 8.69 32.05
CA GLN A 8 -26.11 7.52 32.38
C GLN A 8 -25.73 6.64 31.17
N THR A 9 -24.44 6.62 30.79
CA THR A 9 -23.85 5.61 29.92
C THR A 9 -23.21 4.51 30.79
N GLY A 10 -23.93 3.40 30.99
CA GLY A 10 -23.40 2.25 31.70
C GLY A 10 -22.24 1.56 30.94
N PRO A 11 -21.38 0.78 31.62
CA PRO A 11 -20.19 0.13 31.03
C PRO A 11 -20.51 -0.94 29.96
N ALA A 12 -21.78 -1.32 29.80
CA ALA A 12 -22.23 -2.29 28.80
C ALA A 12 -22.18 -1.76 27.35
N GLY A 13 -22.37 -0.45 27.14
CA GLY A 13 -22.26 0.17 25.81
C GLY A 13 -20.80 0.19 25.32
N TRP A 14 -19.88 0.51 26.23
CA TRP A 14 -18.45 0.58 25.93
C TRP A 14 -17.86 -0.79 25.57
N ARG A 15 -18.22 -1.86 26.31
CA ARG A 15 -17.77 -3.23 25.98
C ARG A 15 -18.23 -3.70 24.60
N ARG A 16 -19.47 -3.37 24.20
CA ARG A 16 -19.99 -3.67 22.87
C ARG A 16 -19.24 -2.90 21.78
N CYS A 17 -18.99 -1.61 21.97
CA CYS A 17 -18.19 -0.81 21.04
C CYS A 17 -16.74 -1.32 20.91
N CYS A 18 -16.08 -1.69 22.02
CA CYS A 18 -14.74 -2.28 22.00
C CYS A 18 -14.70 -3.61 21.24
N LEU A 19 -15.70 -4.48 21.44
CA LEU A 19 -15.82 -5.75 20.71
C LEU A 19 -16.03 -5.53 19.21
N SER A 20 -16.89 -4.57 18.84
CA SER A 20 -17.11 -4.22 17.43
C SER A 20 -15.86 -3.63 16.77
N ALA A 21 -15.13 -2.76 17.46
CA ALA A 21 -13.88 -2.18 16.97
C ALA A 21 -12.78 -3.25 16.81
N ALA A 22 -12.65 -4.17 17.76
CA ALA A 22 -11.69 -5.27 17.67
C ALA A 22 -12.00 -6.21 16.49
N ALA A 23 -13.28 -6.53 16.25
CA ALA A 23 -13.68 -7.32 15.09
C ALA A 23 -13.37 -6.62 13.76
N ALA A 24 -13.60 -5.30 13.68
CA ALA A 24 -13.27 -4.52 12.49
C ALA A 24 -11.75 -4.49 12.20
N LEU A 25 -10.92 -4.36 13.25
CA LEU A 25 -9.46 -4.42 13.12
C LEU A 25 -8.97 -5.79 12.63
N LEU A 26 -9.56 -6.88 13.15
CA LEU A 26 -9.21 -8.24 12.72
C LEU A 26 -9.59 -8.49 11.25
N LEU A 27 -10.76 -8.03 10.82
CA LEU A 27 -11.22 -8.16 9.43
C LEU A 27 -10.36 -7.33 8.46
N ALA A 28 -9.98 -6.10 8.86
CA ALA A 28 -9.08 -5.26 8.08
C ALA A 28 -7.69 -5.90 7.90
N GLY A 29 -7.15 -6.52 8.96
CA GLY A 29 -5.89 -7.26 8.90
C GLY A 29 -5.93 -8.46 7.93
N CYS A 30 -7.03 -9.23 7.91
CA CYS A 30 -7.19 -10.33 6.95
C CYS A 30 -7.27 -9.83 5.50
N ALA A 31 -8.01 -8.74 5.25
CA ALA A 31 -8.08 -8.15 3.91
C ALA A 31 -6.70 -7.62 3.47
N ALA A 32 -5.99 -6.93 4.36
CA ALA A 32 -4.65 -6.42 4.10
C ALA A 32 -3.67 -7.54 3.74
N GLN A 33 -3.71 -8.66 4.48
CA GLN A 33 -2.81 -9.77 4.23
C GLN A 33 -3.08 -10.47 2.89
N THR A 34 -4.35 -10.58 2.49
CA THR A 34 -4.71 -11.09 1.17
C THR A 34 -4.20 -10.17 0.06
N ALA A 35 -4.45 -8.86 0.17
CA ALA A 35 -3.97 -7.87 -0.80
C ALA A 35 -2.42 -7.90 -0.91
N TYR A 36 -1.73 -8.03 0.22
CA TYR A 36 -0.26 -8.12 0.23
C TYR A 36 0.25 -9.38 -0.48
N ARG A 37 -0.36 -10.54 -0.22
CA ARG A 37 0.01 -11.80 -0.90
C ARG A 37 -0.25 -11.72 -2.40
N GLU A 38 -1.40 -11.20 -2.81
CA GLU A 38 -1.74 -10.97 -4.21
C GLU A 38 -0.71 -10.04 -4.86
N GLY A 39 -0.35 -8.93 -4.20
CA GLY A 39 0.70 -8.05 -4.64
C GLY A 39 2.03 -8.76 -4.87
N GLN A 40 2.48 -9.58 -3.92
CA GLN A 40 3.70 -10.37 -4.08
C GLN A 40 3.62 -11.38 -5.25
N THR A 41 2.46 -11.99 -5.49
CA THR A 41 2.28 -12.88 -6.64
C THR A 41 2.35 -12.14 -7.98
N LEU A 42 1.80 -10.93 -8.06
CA LEU A 42 1.88 -10.08 -9.25
C LEU A 42 3.31 -9.63 -9.51
N LEU A 43 4.05 -9.23 -8.46
CA LEU A 43 5.47 -8.92 -8.56
C LEU A 43 6.27 -10.13 -9.04
N ALA A 44 5.98 -11.34 -8.54
CA ALA A 44 6.64 -12.57 -8.99
C ALA A 44 6.34 -12.87 -10.47
N ALA A 45 5.17 -12.48 -10.97
CA ALA A 45 4.77 -12.58 -12.38
C ALA A 45 5.27 -11.42 -13.26
N ASP A 46 6.19 -10.58 -12.76
CA ASP A 46 6.73 -9.38 -13.43
C ASP A 46 5.67 -8.29 -13.74
N GLN A 47 4.49 -8.39 -13.12
CA GLN A 47 3.43 -7.38 -13.19
C GLN A 47 3.65 -6.32 -12.10
N VAL A 48 4.72 -5.55 -12.24
CA VAL A 48 5.21 -4.63 -11.20
C VAL A 48 4.17 -3.59 -10.78
N ASP A 49 3.55 -2.89 -11.75
CA ASP A 49 2.54 -1.85 -11.47
C ASP A 49 1.33 -2.40 -10.69
N ALA A 50 0.80 -3.55 -11.12
CA ALA A 50 -0.34 -4.19 -10.47
C ALA A 50 0.03 -4.69 -9.06
N GLY A 51 1.23 -5.24 -8.91
CA GLY A 51 1.76 -5.64 -7.60
C GLY A 51 1.91 -4.47 -6.64
N LEU A 52 2.42 -3.33 -7.13
CA LEU A 52 2.58 -2.11 -6.35
C LEU A 52 1.22 -1.60 -5.84
N ALA A 53 0.22 -1.53 -6.73
CA ALA A 53 -1.14 -1.10 -6.38
C ALA A 53 -1.77 -2.01 -5.30
N LYS A 54 -1.53 -3.32 -5.36
CA LYS A 54 -2.03 -4.27 -4.35
C LYS A 54 -1.33 -4.15 -3.00
N ILE A 55 -0.03 -3.88 -2.97
CA ILE A 55 0.67 -3.62 -1.72
C ILE A 55 0.21 -2.27 -1.12
N GLN A 56 -0.07 -1.27 -1.95
CA GLN A 56 -0.65 0.00 -1.51
C GLN A 56 -2.05 -0.19 -0.90
N GLU A 57 -2.88 -1.07 -1.47
CA GLU A 57 -4.16 -1.48 -0.89
C GLU A 57 -3.96 -2.10 0.49
N ALA A 58 -2.99 -3.02 0.65
CA ALA A 58 -2.66 -3.61 1.94
C ALA A 58 -2.24 -2.56 2.98
N MET A 59 -1.44 -1.57 2.58
CA MET A 59 -1.05 -0.45 3.44
C MET A 59 -2.22 0.47 3.83
N ALA A 60 -3.20 0.65 2.94
CA ALA A 60 -4.40 1.43 3.24
C ALA A 60 -5.32 0.71 4.24
N LEU A 61 -5.38 -0.63 4.15
CA LEU A 61 -6.17 -1.48 5.03
C LEU A 61 -5.52 -1.64 6.42
N ASP A 62 -4.19 -1.72 6.49
CA ASP A 62 -3.43 -1.71 7.74
C ASP A 62 -2.19 -0.80 7.64
N PRO A 63 -2.35 0.49 7.97
CA PRO A 63 -1.25 1.46 7.90
C PRO A 63 -0.21 1.28 9.03
N THR A 64 -0.52 0.47 10.05
CA THR A 64 0.38 0.25 11.20
C THR A 64 1.42 -0.84 10.93
N SER A 65 1.17 -1.68 9.93
CA SER A 65 2.09 -2.74 9.52
C SER A 65 3.36 -2.18 8.88
N ALA A 66 4.49 -2.36 9.57
CA ALA A 66 5.81 -2.09 9.01
C ALA A 66 6.15 -3.04 7.86
N GLU A 67 5.61 -4.27 7.86
CA GLU A 67 5.87 -5.28 6.84
C GLU A 67 5.39 -4.80 5.46
N TYR A 68 4.16 -4.25 5.38
CA TYR A 68 3.61 -3.78 4.10
C TYR A 68 4.36 -2.57 3.57
N ARG A 69 4.80 -1.66 4.46
CA ARG A 69 5.64 -0.51 4.10
C ARG A 69 6.99 -0.94 3.53
N ILE A 70 7.65 -1.93 4.15
CA ILE A 70 8.91 -2.50 3.65
C ILE A 70 8.68 -3.21 2.31
N GLY A 71 7.60 -3.99 2.20
CA GLY A 71 7.24 -4.66 0.95
C GLY A 71 7.00 -3.67 -0.20
N TYR A 72 6.34 -2.55 0.08
CA TYR A 72 6.10 -1.49 -0.89
C TYR A 72 7.41 -0.84 -1.35
N ALA A 73 8.30 -0.49 -0.41
CA ALA A 73 9.60 0.10 -0.74
C ALA A 73 10.42 -0.83 -1.66
N ARG A 74 10.44 -2.13 -1.38
CA ARG A 74 11.12 -3.14 -2.24
C ARG A 74 10.50 -3.22 -3.63
N ALA A 75 9.17 -3.15 -3.71
CA ALA A 75 8.46 -3.18 -4.99
C ALA A 75 8.74 -1.92 -5.82
N GLN A 76 8.80 -0.76 -5.17
CA GLN A 76 9.15 0.53 -5.77
C GLN A 76 10.59 0.54 -6.29
N GLU A 77 11.56 0.01 -5.51
CA GLU A 77 12.94 -0.17 -5.97
C GLU A 77 13.00 -1.01 -7.25
N ARG A 78 12.20 -2.08 -7.34
CA ARG A 78 12.13 -2.91 -8.55
C ARG A 78 11.56 -2.15 -9.74
N GLU A 79 10.50 -1.37 -9.55
CA GLU A 79 9.92 -0.52 -10.61
C GLU A 79 10.96 0.47 -11.16
N VAL A 80 11.67 1.17 -10.27
CA VAL A 80 12.75 2.09 -10.61
C VAL A 80 13.81 1.36 -11.44
N ASN A 81 14.29 0.22 -10.97
CA ASN A 81 15.34 -0.55 -11.64
C ASN A 81 14.92 -1.02 -13.05
N VAL A 82 13.66 -1.45 -13.23
CA VAL A 82 13.12 -1.83 -14.54
C VAL A 82 13.15 -0.65 -15.51
N HIS A 83 12.73 0.53 -15.04
CA HIS A 83 12.73 1.73 -15.86
C HIS A 83 14.14 2.26 -16.16
N LEU A 84 15.06 2.19 -15.20
CA LEU A 84 16.47 2.51 -15.44
C LEU A 84 17.11 1.59 -16.47
N ALA A 85 16.92 0.27 -16.34
CA ALA A 85 17.43 -0.70 -17.33
C ALA A 85 16.82 -0.48 -18.73
N ARG A 86 15.54 -0.06 -18.80
CA ARG A 86 14.92 0.32 -20.07
C ARG A 86 15.54 1.59 -20.66
N ALA A 87 15.82 2.59 -19.83
CA ALA A 87 16.45 3.82 -20.26
C ALA A 87 17.87 3.58 -20.80
N GLU A 88 18.67 2.77 -20.10
CA GLU A 88 20.02 2.39 -20.51
C GLU A 88 20.04 1.67 -21.86
N ARG A 89 19.13 0.71 -22.07
CA ARG A 89 18.99 0.05 -23.38
C ARG A 89 18.65 1.04 -24.50
N ALA A 90 17.71 1.95 -24.25
CA ALA A 90 17.35 2.97 -25.22
C ALA A 90 18.51 3.93 -25.54
N LEU A 91 19.36 4.26 -24.56
CA LEU A 91 20.58 5.05 -24.79
C LEU A 91 21.58 4.32 -25.70
N VAL A 92 21.82 3.03 -25.47
CA VAL A 92 22.70 2.21 -26.33
C VAL A 92 22.17 2.15 -27.77
N GLU A 93 20.85 2.14 -27.94
CA GLU A 93 20.16 2.17 -29.23
C GLU A 93 20.04 3.59 -29.84
N LEU A 94 20.57 4.64 -29.18
CA LEU A 94 20.44 6.05 -29.58
C LEU A 94 18.98 6.55 -29.68
N ARG A 95 18.06 5.89 -28.96
CA ARG A 95 16.63 6.24 -28.89
C ARG A 95 16.37 7.18 -27.71
N TYR A 96 16.81 8.43 -27.86
CA TYR A 96 16.82 9.40 -26.76
C TYR A 96 15.43 9.71 -26.17
N ASP A 97 14.40 9.82 -27.00
CA ASP A 97 13.03 10.08 -26.54
C ASP A 97 12.51 8.97 -25.61
N GLU A 98 12.85 7.72 -25.93
CA GLU A 98 12.47 6.56 -25.12
C GLU A 98 13.29 6.45 -23.84
N ALA A 99 14.57 6.80 -23.90
CA ALA A 99 15.42 6.91 -22.72
C ALA A 99 14.87 7.97 -21.76
N GLU A 100 14.53 9.15 -22.25
CA GLU A 100 13.95 10.23 -21.43
C GLU A 100 12.62 9.81 -20.81
N ALA A 101 11.73 9.19 -21.59
CA ALA A 101 10.45 8.69 -21.07
C ALA A 101 10.65 7.66 -19.95
N ALA A 102 11.62 6.75 -20.11
CA ALA A 102 11.94 5.75 -19.10
C ALA A 102 12.55 6.36 -17.83
N TYR A 103 13.47 7.33 -17.94
CA TYR A 103 13.99 8.06 -16.78
C TYR A 103 12.91 8.85 -16.03
N ARG A 104 11.99 9.49 -16.76
CA ARG A 104 10.85 10.20 -16.13
C ARG A 104 9.96 9.24 -15.34
N ARG A 105 9.76 8.01 -15.82
CA ARG A 105 9.04 6.96 -15.08
C ARG A 105 9.80 6.56 -13.81
N ALA A 106 11.09 6.27 -13.91
CA ALA A 106 11.92 5.95 -12.75
C ALA A 106 11.90 7.05 -11.67
N GLY A 107 11.98 8.33 -12.07
CA GLY A 107 11.90 9.46 -11.13
C GLY A 107 10.47 9.86 -10.70
N ALA A 108 9.44 9.25 -11.28
CA ALA A 108 8.05 9.40 -10.82
C ALA A 108 7.73 8.35 -9.74
N ALA A 109 8.27 7.14 -9.89
CA ALA A 109 8.11 6.05 -8.92
C ALA A 109 8.51 6.47 -7.50
N THR A 110 9.53 7.30 -7.33
CA THR A 110 10.09 7.72 -6.03
C THR A 110 9.41 8.94 -5.38
N ARG A 111 8.43 9.57 -6.06
CA ARG A 111 7.86 10.86 -5.63
C ARG A 111 6.54 10.74 -4.84
N GLN A 112 6.03 9.54 -4.64
CA GLN A 112 4.83 9.24 -3.84
C GLN A 112 5.19 8.94 -2.40
#